data_AF-A0A1F3ZY65-F1
#
_entry.id   AF-A0A1F3ZY65-F1
#
_cell.length_a   1.000
_cell.length_b   1.000
_cell.length_c   1.000
_cell.angle_alpha   90.00
_cell.angle_beta   90.00
_cell.angle_gamma   90.00
#
_symmetry.space_group_name_H-M   'P 1'
#
loop_
_entity.id
_entity.type
_entity.pdbx_description
1 polymer ?
#
loop_
_entity_poly.entity_id
_entity_poly.type
_entity_poly.pdbx_seq_one_letter_code
_entity_poly.pdbx_strand_id
1 'polypeptide(L)'
;MPASPCLAALTALAPNASVAPDMVAFDSRGVVLVVGDGPDIAAAVGALAGPMKVVAFAPNFTEFEAGRANVTAVGGRVVSLSGVLGAFRAQAATPGGGSADIGKFSPNSDGCFDLVLDLSGRPLQLGSVAPIGYFAPRGDHTALAEAIAALRRLVGRIVKPRYADYEAALCTHGAKGLRGCVQCLDACPAGAIRSAGDLVELDTRLCQGCAGCALACPTGAISFNRPSRAMLRASLRRLTDSAASVSNAAPVIVAHAPAAGAAIDALHLPARARTLQVDALAALDGELWFEALALGAAGVVMVCSAGATMEQRRLFDRMIAEARVLLGAIGVSPARLALAETDALAATIDAVPQQACGLNGAGKPAAATADVAKRPSLLAALETLQLGSDRAPAPIALAPGMPFGEVAVDRAKCTLCFSCAYLCPAAALVAEPEPVPKLRFAEARCVQCGLCDIGCPEHAITLHPRFLPDAAARNEARVLHEDGLFCCTECGTPFISTRLLASSVERIKGYMALDDEGVERLKMCPACRQRTMMLE
;
A
#
# COMPACT_ATOMS: atom_id res chain seq x y z
N MET A 1 7.29 -2.18 -24.19
CA MET A 1 6.68 -2.09 -22.84
C MET A 1 7.42 -1.02 -22.07
N PRO A 2 6.79 -0.16 -21.25
CA PRO A 2 7.55 0.74 -20.40
C PRO A 2 8.44 -0.10 -19.50
N ALA A 3 9.75 0.14 -19.54
CA ALA A 3 10.68 -0.57 -18.68
C ALA A 3 10.27 -0.32 -17.22
N SER A 4 10.05 -1.40 -16.46
CA SER A 4 9.82 -1.29 -15.02
C SER A 4 10.97 -0.49 -14.39
N PRO A 5 10.71 0.45 -13.45
CA PRO A 5 11.76 1.17 -12.73
C PRO A 5 12.79 0.22 -12.13
N CYS A 6 12.36 -0.98 -11.75
CA CYS A 6 13.21 -2.03 -11.24
C CYS A 6 14.22 -2.55 -12.27
N LEU A 7 13.85 -2.69 -13.55
CA LEU A 7 14.72 -3.22 -14.59
C LEU A 7 15.91 -2.29 -14.86
N ALA A 8 15.69 -0.98 -14.78
CA ALA A 8 16.74 0.03 -14.91
C ALA A 8 17.73 0.04 -13.73
N ALA A 9 17.29 -0.42 -12.55
CA ALA A 9 18.07 -0.40 -11.31
C ALA A 9 18.83 -1.71 -11.01
N LEU A 10 18.75 -2.73 -11.86
CA LEU A 10 19.43 -4.01 -11.64
C LEU A 10 20.94 -3.90 -11.87
N THR A 11 21.71 -4.46 -10.93
CA THR A 11 23.16 -4.60 -11.05
C THR A 11 23.58 -6.06 -10.93
N ALA A 12 24.54 -6.47 -11.76
CA ALA A 12 25.15 -7.80 -11.67
C ALA A 12 26.34 -7.73 -10.69
N LEU A 13 26.38 -8.67 -9.74
CA LEU A 13 27.50 -8.80 -8.78
C LEU A 13 28.47 -9.90 -9.21
N ALA A 14 29.73 -9.76 -8.81
CA ALA A 14 30.70 -10.85 -8.90
C ALA A 14 30.23 -12.06 -8.05
N PRO A 15 30.57 -13.31 -8.43
CA PRO A 15 30.06 -14.54 -7.80
C PRO A 15 30.27 -14.62 -6.27
N ASN A 16 31.25 -13.89 -5.72
CA ASN A 16 31.64 -13.96 -4.31
C ASN A 16 31.31 -12.69 -3.49
N ALA A 17 30.50 -11.76 -4.02
CA ALA A 17 30.11 -10.57 -3.26
C ALA A 17 29.03 -10.90 -2.22
N SER A 18 29.19 -10.44 -0.98
CA SER A 18 28.13 -10.48 0.03
C SER A 18 27.02 -9.48 -0.33
N VAL A 19 25.77 -9.89 -0.15
CA VAL A 19 24.60 -9.04 -0.43
C VAL A 19 24.30 -8.24 0.84
N ALA A 20 24.21 -6.91 0.72
CA ALA A 20 23.82 -6.05 1.83
C ALA A 20 22.39 -6.40 2.31
N PRO A 21 22.07 -6.22 3.61
CA PRO A 21 20.79 -6.64 4.19
C PRO A 21 19.56 -5.92 3.61
N ASP A 22 19.76 -4.80 2.93
CA ASP A 22 18.72 -4.01 2.25
C ASP A 22 18.61 -4.33 0.75
N MET A 23 19.19 -5.44 0.30
CA MET A 23 19.17 -5.88 -1.09
C MET A 23 18.47 -7.23 -1.24
N VAL A 24 17.76 -7.41 -2.35
CA VAL A 24 17.10 -8.66 -2.76
C VAL A 24 17.93 -9.28 -3.87
N ALA A 25 18.37 -10.51 -3.66
CA ALA A 25 19.18 -11.25 -4.63
C ALA A 25 18.34 -12.25 -5.43
N PHE A 26 18.77 -12.46 -6.66
CA PHE A 26 18.26 -13.47 -7.58
C PHE A 26 19.43 -14.23 -8.17
N ASP A 27 19.28 -15.54 -8.27
CA ASP A 27 20.27 -16.42 -8.89
C ASP A 27 19.67 -17.00 -10.17
N SER A 28 20.34 -16.77 -11.29
CA SER A 28 19.92 -17.23 -12.60
C SER A 28 21.01 -18.10 -13.22
N ARG A 29 20.69 -19.37 -13.46
CA ARG A 29 21.60 -20.36 -14.07
C ARG A 29 21.54 -20.31 -15.61
N GLY A 30 20.80 -19.35 -16.17
CA GLY A 30 20.64 -19.17 -17.61
C GLY A 30 19.71 -20.18 -18.26
N VAL A 31 18.80 -20.82 -17.52
CA VAL A 31 17.73 -21.65 -18.07
C VAL A 31 16.54 -20.77 -18.48
N VAL A 32 16.29 -20.67 -19.78
CA VAL A 32 15.19 -19.89 -20.36
C VAL A 32 14.08 -20.81 -20.82
N LEU A 33 12.86 -20.57 -20.34
CA LEU A 33 11.64 -21.14 -20.91
C LEU A 33 11.16 -20.25 -22.06
N VAL A 34 11.11 -20.78 -23.27
CA VAL A 34 10.54 -20.11 -24.43
C VAL A 34 9.16 -20.73 -24.71
N VAL A 35 8.13 -19.91 -24.76
CA VAL A 35 6.75 -20.34 -25.01
C VAL A 35 6.18 -19.58 -26.21
N GLY A 36 5.44 -20.25 -27.08
CA GLY A 36 4.80 -19.59 -28.21
C GLY A 36 4.06 -20.55 -29.14
N ASP A 37 3.25 -19.98 -30.05
CA ASP A 37 2.44 -20.74 -31.01
C ASP A 37 2.90 -20.52 -32.48
N GLY A 38 3.89 -19.65 -32.72
CA GLY A 38 4.25 -19.13 -34.05
C GLY A 38 5.66 -19.49 -34.57
N PRO A 39 5.98 -19.10 -35.82
CA PRO A 39 7.26 -19.43 -36.47
C PRO A 39 8.49 -18.73 -35.84
N ASP A 40 8.27 -17.63 -35.11
CA ASP A 40 9.33 -16.85 -34.46
C ASP A 40 10.05 -17.61 -33.35
N ILE A 41 9.46 -18.71 -32.84
CA ILE A 41 10.04 -19.49 -31.76
C ILE A 41 11.38 -20.11 -32.16
N ALA A 42 11.52 -20.61 -33.39
CA ALA A 42 12.75 -21.22 -33.86
C ALA A 42 13.90 -20.20 -33.95
N ALA A 43 13.60 -18.99 -34.44
CA ALA A 43 14.57 -17.90 -34.51
C ALA A 43 15.00 -17.44 -33.11
N ALA A 44 14.05 -17.28 -32.18
CA ALA A 44 14.33 -16.91 -30.80
C ALA A 44 15.16 -17.97 -30.06
N VAL A 45 14.82 -19.26 -30.23
CA VAL A 45 15.59 -20.39 -29.70
C VAL A 45 17.01 -20.37 -30.26
N GLY A 46 17.16 -20.17 -31.57
CA GLY A 46 18.47 -20.06 -32.21
C GLY A 46 19.32 -18.90 -31.68
N ALA A 47 18.71 -17.75 -31.39
CA ALA A 47 19.40 -16.59 -30.84
C ALA A 47 19.78 -16.77 -29.36
N LEU A 48 19.01 -17.51 -28.57
CA LEU A 48 19.31 -17.76 -27.15
C LEU A 48 20.26 -18.95 -26.94
N ALA A 49 20.21 -19.94 -27.83
CA ALA A 49 21.04 -21.14 -27.77
C ALA A 49 22.54 -20.81 -27.85
N GLY A 50 23.34 -21.49 -27.02
CA GLY A 50 24.78 -21.24 -26.89
C GLY A 50 25.12 -20.79 -25.47
N PRO A 51 25.04 -19.48 -25.15
CA PRO A 51 25.33 -18.95 -23.82
C PRO A 51 24.30 -19.35 -22.75
N MET A 52 23.13 -19.84 -23.16
CA MET A 52 22.00 -20.17 -22.28
C MET A 52 21.47 -21.58 -22.58
N LYS A 53 20.77 -22.16 -21.60
CA LYS A 53 20.04 -23.43 -21.74
C LYS A 53 18.59 -23.09 -22.06
N VAL A 54 18.07 -23.59 -23.17
CA VAL A 54 16.75 -23.21 -23.68
C VAL A 54 15.81 -24.40 -23.59
N VAL A 55 14.65 -24.20 -22.97
CA VAL A 55 13.53 -25.15 -22.98
C VAL A 55 12.38 -24.49 -23.73
N ALA A 56 12.01 -25.02 -24.88
CA ALA A 56 11.02 -24.42 -25.78
C ALA A 56 9.74 -25.26 -25.80
N PHE A 57 8.59 -24.62 -25.62
CA PHE A 57 7.27 -25.23 -25.70
C PHE A 57 6.43 -24.58 -26.81
N ALA A 58 6.01 -25.38 -27.78
CA ALA A 58 5.05 -24.98 -28.81
C ALA A 58 4.21 -26.18 -29.27
N PRO A 59 2.95 -25.98 -29.72
CA PRO A 59 2.12 -27.07 -30.22
C PRO A 59 2.71 -27.84 -31.41
N ASN A 60 3.51 -27.16 -32.24
CA ASN A 60 4.02 -27.71 -33.49
C ASN A 60 5.40 -28.40 -33.36
N PHE A 61 5.97 -28.47 -32.16
CA PHE A 61 7.22 -29.23 -31.96
C PHE A 61 6.93 -30.73 -31.93
N THR A 62 7.54 -31.48 -32.84
CA THR A 62 7.68 -32.93 -32.73
C THR A 62 8.78 -33.24 -31.71
N GLU A 63 8.53 -34.17 -30.78
CA GLU A 63 9.55 -34.66 -29.84
C GLU A 63 10.83 -34.98 -30.64
N PHE A 64 11.94 -34.29 -30.33
CA PHE A 64 13.22 -34.25 -31.06
C PHE A 64 13.38 -33.22 -32.22
N GLU A 65 13.72 -31.97 -31.87
CA GLU A 65 14.87 -31.27 -32.47
C GLU A 65 16.07 -31.31 -31.49
N ALA A 66 16.38 -32.48 -30.93
CA ALA A 66 17.41 -32.67 -29.90
C ALA A 66 18.87 -32.56 -30.42
N GLY A 67 19.08 -31.91 -31.57
CA GLY A 67 20.37 -31.90 -32.28
C GLY A 67 21.31 -30.76 -31.88
N ARG A 68 20.87 -29.78 -31.07
CA ARG A 68 21.72 -28.67 -30.62
C ARG A 68 22.01 -28.81 -29.13
N ALA A 69 23.29 -28.77 -28.77
CA ALA A 69 23.70 -28.72 -27.37
C ALA A 69 22.98 -27.56 -26.66
N ASN A 70 22.42 -27.83 -25.47
CA ASN A 70 21.69 -26.87 -24.62
C ASN A 70 20.26 -26.46 -25.04
N VAL A 71 19.60 -27.20 -25.95
CA VAL A 71 18.19 -26.94 -26.32
C VAL A 71 17.31 -28.17 -26.05
N THR A 72 16.17 -27.97 -25.39
CA THR A 72 15.11 -28.97 -25.20
C THR A 72 13.82 -28.43 -25.81
N ALA A 73 13.32 -29.02 -26.88
CA ALA A 73 12.05 -28.64 -27.52
C ALA A 73 10.97 -29.68 -27.20
N VAL A 74 9.81 -29.21 -26.72
CA VAL A 74 8.70 -30.05 -26.27
C VAL A 74 7.40 -29.63 -26.95
N GLY A 75 6.70 -30.60 -27.54
CA GLY A 75 5.36 -30.41 -28.08
C GLY A 75 4.36 -30.15 -26.95
N GLY A 76 3.68 -29.00 -26.99
CA GLY A 76 2.63 -28.69 -26.01
C GLY A 76 2.38 -27.20 -25.83
N ARG A 77 1.22 -26.88 -25.24
CA ARG A 77 0.83 -25.50 -24.91
C ARG A 77 0.97 -25.26 -23.42
N VAL A 78 1.80 -24.30 -23.04
CA VAL A 78 1.84 -23.78 -21.67
C VAL A 78 0.56 -22.99 -21.40
N VAL A 79 -0.10 -23.28 -20.29
CA VAL A 79 -1.40 -22.70 -19.92
C VAL A 79 -1.33 -21.82 -18.68
N SER A 80 -0.34 -22.01 -17.83
CA SER A 80 -0.12 -21.16 -16.65
C SER A 80 1.37 -21.00 -16.36
N LEU A 81 1.70 -19.83 -15.81
CA LEU A 81 3.04 -19.45 -15.42
C LEU A 81 2.98 -18.63 -14.14
N SER A 82 3.90 -18.89 -13.22
CA SER A 82 4.08 -18.10 -11.99
C SER A 82 5.55 -18.05 -11.61
N GLY A 83 5.92 -17.06 -10.79
CA GLY A 83 7.27 -16.94 -10.23
C GLY A 83 7.98 -15.65 -10.58
N VAL A 84 9.28 -15.67 -10.37
CA VAL A 84 10.22 -14.55 -10.51
C VAL A 84 11.53 -15.05 -11.11
N LEU A 85 12.41 -14.14 -11.53
CA LEU A 85 13.79 -14.43 -11.93
C LEU A 85 14.43 -15.51 -11.03
N GLY A 86 14.90 -16.60 -11.66
CA GLY A 86 15.52 -17.76 -10.98
C GLY A 86 14.54 -18.85 -10.52
N ALA A 87 13.24 -18.56 -10.47
CA ALA A 87 12.24 -19.40 -9.81
C ALA A 87 10.88 -19.41 -10.53
N PHE A 88 10.87 -19.41 -11.86
CA PHE A 88 9.64 -19.57 -12.64
C PHE A 88 9.17 -21.02 -12.68
N ARG A 89 7.86 -21.22 -12.53
CA ARG A 89 7.17 -22.51 -12.67
C ARG A 89 6.03 -22.37 -13.67
N ALA A 90 5.87 -23.39 -14.50
CA ALA A 90 4.90 -23.40 -15.59
C ALA A 90 4.14 -24.73 -15.62
N GLN A 91 2.93 -24.69 -16.15
CA GLN A 91 2.14 -25.89 -16.43
C GLN A 91 1.72 -25.91 -17.90
N ALA A 92 1.74 -27.09 -18.51
CA ALA A 92 1.25 -27.31 -19.88
C ALA A 92 -0.05 -28.12 -19.90
N ALA A 93 -0.87 -27.87 -20.92
CA ALA A 93 -2.10 -28.62 -21.15
C ALA A 93 -1.82 -30.11 -21.38
N THR A 94 -2.65 -30.98 -20.81
CA THR A 94 -2.60 -32.42 -21.04
C THR A 94 -3.70 -32.86 -22.02
N PRO A 95 -3.50 -33.97 -22.76
CA PRO A 95 -4.52 -34.49 -23.68
C PRO A 95 -5.87 -34.81 -23.01
N GLY A 96 -5.89 -35.06 -21.69
CA GLY A 96 -7.10 -35.33 -20.91
C GLY A 96 -7.86 -34.10 -20.41
N GLY A 97 -7.51 -32.89 -20.87
CA GLY A 97 -8.19 -31.64 -20.48
C GLY A 97 -7.74 -31.04 -19.15
N GLY A 98 -6.62 -31.51 -18.59
CA GLY A 98 -5.99 -30.95 -17.39
C GLY A 98 -4.71 -30.16 -17.69
N SER A 99 -3.93 -29.88 -16.64
CA SER A 99 -2.58 -29.32 -16.76
C SER A 99 -1.56 -30.15 -15.96
N ALA A 100 -0.31 -30.13 -16.38
CA ALA A 100 0.79 -30.82 -15.71
C ALA A 100 2.01 -29.90 -15.57
N ASP A 101 2.74 -30.04 -14.45
CA ASP A 101 4.00 -29.32 -14.20
C ASP A 101 5.05 -29.74 -15.24
N ILE A 102 5.67 -28.74 -15.89
CA ILE A 102 6.72 -28.95 -16.90
C ILE A 102 8.14 -28.86 -16.34
N GLY A 103 8.30 -28.71 -15.02
CA GLY A 103 9.59 -28.59 -14.37
C GLY A 103 10.53 -29.79 -14.60
N LYS A 104 9.99 -30.98 -14.92
CA LYS A 104 10.78 -32.15 -15.34
C LYS A 104 11.62 -31.92 -16.60
N PHE A 105 11.28 -30.92 -17.41
CA PHE A 105 12.03 -30.54 -18.60
C PHE A 105 13.06 -29.44 -18.32
N SER A 106 13.06 -28.86 -17.12
CA SER A 106 14.09 -27.90 -16.72
C SER A 106 15.41 -28.64 -16.45
N PRO A 107 16.55 -28.16 -16.99
CA PRO A 107 17.88 -28.63 -16.60
C PRO A 107 18.25 -28.33 -15.14
N ASN A 108 17.46 -27.50 -14.45
CA ASN A 108 17.68 -27.19 -13.05
C ASN A 108 17.09 -28.29 -12.15
N SER A 109 17.83 -28.69 -11.12
CA SER A 109 17.44 -29.77 -10.20
C SER A 109 16.18 -29.47 -9.36
N ASP A 110 15.80 -28.20 -9.24
CA ASP A 110 14.59 -27.73 -8.52
C ASP A 110 13.34 -27.68 -9.42
N GLY A 111 13.49 -28.03 -10.70
CA GLY A 111 12.44 -27.97 -11.71
C GLY A 111 12.01 -26.55 -12.11
N CYS A 112 12.72 -25.51 -11.67
CA CYS A 112 12.40 -24.12 -12.01
C CYS A 112 13.10 -23.67 -13.29
N PHE A 113 12.52 -22.69 -13.98
CA PHE A 113 13.18 -21.95 -15.04
C PHE A 113 13.67 -20.61 -14.47
N ASP A 114 14.82 -20.13 -14.93
CA ASP A 114 15.37 -18.88 -14.41
C ASP A 114 14.73 -17.68 -15.10
N LEU A 115 14.38 -17.82 -16.38
CA LEU A 115 13.91 -16.76 -17.26
C LEU A 115 12.81 -17.26 -18.18
N VAL A 116 11.99 -16.35 -18.71
CA VAL A 116 10.89 -16.66 -19.62
C VAL A 116 10.84 -15.68 -20.78
N LEU A 117 10.76 -16.24 -22.00
CA LEU A 117 10.44 -15.51 -23.21
C LEU A 117 9.09 -16.00 -23.75
N ASP A 118 8.08 -15.14 -23.69
CA ASP A 118 6.71 -15.45 -24.07
C ASP A 118 6.34 -14.82 -25.42
N LEU A 119 6.35 -15.66 -26.45
CA LEU A 119 6.00 -15.35 -27.84
C LEU A 119 4.54 -15.70 -28.14
N SER A 120 3.72 -16.00 -27.13
CA SER A 120 2.30 -16.30 -27.32
C SER A 120 1.56 -15.03 -27.74
N GLY A 121 0.53 -15.18 -28.59
CA GLY A 121 -0.28 -14.04 -29.05
C GLY A 121 -1.00 -13.30 -27.91
N ARG A 122 -1.30 -14.02 -26.82
CA ARG A 122 -1.72 -13.45 -25.54
C ARG A 122 -0.72 -13.87 -24.47
N PRO A 123 -0.06 -12.91 -23.78
CA PRO A 123 0.88 -13.25 -22.72
C PRO A 123 0.24 -14.13 -21.64
N LEU A 124 0.96 -15.15 -21.21
CA LEU A 124 0.54 -16.09 -20.17
C LEU A 124 0.47 -15.45 -18.79
N GLN A 125 1.16 -14.32 -18.58
CA GLN A 125 1.12 -13.63 -17.31
C GLN A 125 -0.12 -12.71 -17.19
N LEU A 126 -0.88 -12.94 -16.12
CA LEU A 126 -2.01 -12.12 -15.69
C LEU A 126 -1.57 -11.10 -14.63
N GLY A 127 -1.04 -9.98 -15.06
CA GLY A 127 -0.72 -8.83 -14.19
C GLY A 127 -0.35 -7.61 -15.03
N SER A 128 -0.55 -6.40 -14.48
CA SER A 128 -0.30 -5.15 -15.20
C SER A 128 1.19 -4.83 -15.32
N VAL A 129 2.03 -5.45 -14.47
CA VAL A 129 3.50 -5.37 -14.55
C VAL A 129 4.12 -6.77 -14.52
N ALA A 130 5.05 -7.01 -15.45
CA ALA A 130 5.80 -8.26 -15.53
C ALA A 130 6.84 -8.41 -14.41
N PRO A 131 7.05 -9.63 -13.85
CA PRO A 131 8.16 -9.87 -12.95
C PRO A 131 9.47 -9.80 -13.74
N ILE A 132 10.55 -9.55 -13.01
CA ILE A 132 11.89 -9.54 -13.59
C ILE A 132 12.17 -10.92 -14.19
N GLY A 133 12.73 -10.93 -15.40
CA GLY A 133 13.07 -12.16 -16.12
C GLY A 133 11.96 -12.72 -17.00
N TYR A 134 10.76 -12.12 -17.02
CA TYR A 134 9.69 -12.44 -17.95
C TYR A 134 9.58 -11.35 -19.03
N PHE A 135 9.64 -11.76 -20.30
CA PHE A 135 9.50 -10.85 -21.44
C PHE A 135 8.47 -11.37 -22.43
N ALA A 136 7.55 -10.50 -22.85
CA ALA A 136 6.51 -10.84 -23.83
C ALA A 136 6.48 -9.80 -24.97
N PRO A 137 7.28 -9.99 -26.05
CA PRO A 137 7.40 -9.02 -27.15
C PRO A 137 6.16 -8.97 -28.08
N ARG A 138 5.24 -9.94 -28.02
CA ARG A 138 3.95 -9.92 -28.74
C ARG A 138 4.07 -9.70 -30.26
N GLY A 139 5.08 -10.32 -30.89
CA GLY A 139 5.30 -10.21 -32.35
C GLY A 139 6.04 -8.95 -32.80
N ASP A 140 6.45 -8.05 -31.89
CA ASP A 140 7.33 -6.92 -32.22
C ASP A 140 8.79 -7.39 -32.30
N HIS A 141 9.39 -7.32 -33.48
CA HIS A 141 10.76 -7.76 -33.74
C HIS A 141 11.82 -6.93 -32.98
N THR A 142 11.61 -5.63 -32.82
CA THR A 142 12.51 -4.78 -32.04
C THR A 142 12.43 -5.15 -30.57
N ALA A 143 11.21 -5.30 -30.04
CA ALA A 143 11.01 -5.73 -28.65
C ALA A 143 11.56 -7.14 -28.39
N LEU A 144 11.51 -8.04 -29.37
CA LEU A 144 12.11 -9.38 -29.29
C LEU A 144 13.63 -9.31 -29.19
N ALA A 145 14.28 -8.50 -30.04
CA ALA A 145 15.73 -8.31 -30.00
C ALA A 145 16.18 -7.71 -28.65
N GLU A 146 15.46 -6.72 -28.14
CA GLU A 146 15.68 -6.12 -26.82
C GLU A 146 15.48 -7.14 -25.69
N ALA A 147 14.43 -7.96 -25.75
CA ALA A 147 14.15 -9.01 -24.78
C ALA A 147 15.30 -10.04 -24.74
N ILE A 148 15.78 -10.50 -25.89
CA ILE A 148 16.91 -11.44 -25.98
C ILE A 148 18.18 -10.84 -25.36
N ALA A 149 18.48 -9.56 -25.65
CA ALA A 149 19.62 -8.86 -25.06
C ALA A 149 19.47 -8.71 -23.53
N ALA A 150 18.27 -8.39 -23.04
CA ALA A 150 17.98 -8.26 -21.63
C ALA A 150 18.09 -9.61 -20.89
N LEU A 151 17.56 -10.69 -21.46
CA LEU A 151 17.64 -12.05 -20.91
C LEU A 151 19.09 -12.47 -20.66
N ARG A 152 20.01 -12.20 -21.59
CA ARG A 152 21.45 -12.49 -21.45
C ARG A 152 22.10 -11.73 -20.30
N ARG A 153 21.64 -10.50 -20.01
CA ARG A 153 22.14 -9.69 -18.89
C ARG A 153 21.62 -10.16 -17.52
N LEU A 154 20.58 -10.98 -17.50
CA LEU A 154 19.96 -11.52 -16.29
C LEU A 154 20.46 -12.94 -15.97
N VAL A 155 21.66 -13.30 -16.43
CA VAL A 155 22.35 -14.55 -16.06
C VAL A 155 23.37 -14.27 -14.96
N GLY A 156 23.48 -15.16 -14.00
CA GLY A 156 24.32 -15.01 -12.81
C GLY A 156 23.56 -14.44 -11.62
N ARG A 157 24.28 -13.74 -10.74
CA ARG A 157 23.71 -13.17 -9.51
C ARG A 157 23.31 -11.72 -9.74
N ILE A 158 22.01 -11.47 -9.69
CA ILE A 158 21.41 -10.15 -9.86
C ILE A 158 20.92 -9.67 -8.51
N VAL A 159 21.13 -8.39 -8.22
CA VAL A 159 20.57 -7.76 -7.02
C VAL A 159 19.76 -6.52 -7.37
N LYS A 160 18.79 -6.24 -6.50
CA LYS A 160 18.05 -4.98 -6.49
C LYS A 160 17.87 -4.51 -5.05
N PRO A 161 17.57 -3.23 -4.81
CA PRO A 161 17.19 -2.76 -3.49
C PRO A 161 15.90 -3.41 -2.98
N ARG A 162 15.82 -3.62 -1.67
CA ARG A 162 14.57 -3.83 -0.96
C ARG A 162 13.85 -2.49 -0.88
N TYR A 163 12.89 -2.30 -1.77
CA TYR A 163 12.23 -1.01 -1.95
C TYR A 163 11.25 -0.62 -0.84
N ALA A 164 10.59 -1.60 -0.22
CA ALA A 164 9.54 -1.36 0.74
C ALA A 164 9.71 -2.23 1.98
N ASP A 165 9.34 -1.67 3.13
CA ASP A 165 9.30 -2.35 4.42
C ASP A 165 7.85 -2.47 4.90
N TYR A 166 7.62 -3.47 5.74
CA TYR A 166 6.31 -3.77 6.31
C TYR A 166 6.37 -3.87 7.83
N GLU A 167 5.58 -3.05 8.50
CA GLU A 167 5.43 -3.05 9.96
C GLU A 167 4.04 -3.53 10.35
N ALA A 168 3.95 -4.79 10.77
CA ALA A 168 2.70 -5.46 11.10
C ALA A 168 1.91 -4.76 12.22
N ALA A 169 2.60 -4.13 13.18
CA ALA A 169 1.97 -3.44 14.31
C ALA A 169 1.13 -2.23 13.88
N LEU A 170 1.44 -1.61 12.74
CA LEU A 170 0.68 -0.49 12.19
C LEU A 170 -0.39 -0.95 11.19
N CYS A 171 -0.44 -2.23 10.86
CA CYS A 171 -1.31 -2.75 9.81
C CYS A 171 -2.76 -2.88 10.31
N THR A 172 -3.70 -2.42 9.49
CA THR A 172 -5.15 -2.53 9.77
C THR A 172 -5.85 -3.46 8.78
N HIS A 173 -5.09 -4.38 8.16
CA HIS A 173 -5.62 -5.33 7.17
C HIS A 173 -6.62 -6.31 7.78
N GLY A 174 -6.35 -6.77 9.00
CA GLY A 174 -7.27 -7.64 9.71
C GLY A 174 -6.96 -7.71 11.20
N ALA A 175 -7.91 -8.28 11.92
CA ALA A 175 -7.78 -8.58 13.35
C ALA A 175 -8.76 -9.70 13.72
N LYS A 176 -8.24 -10.78 14.31
CA LYS A 176 -9.03 -11.93 14.78
C LYS A 176 -9.91 -12.56 13.69
N GLY A 177 -9.39 -12.67 12.47
CA GLY A 177 -10.09 -13.23 11.31
C GLY A 177 -11.03 -12.25 10.61
N LEU A 178 -11.20 -11.03 11.13
CA LEU A 178 -11.96 -9.96 10.47
C LEU A 178 -11.07 -9.24 9.47
N ARG A 179 -11.63 -8.89 8.31
CA ARG A 179 -10.95 -8.16 7.24
C ARG A 179 -11.28 -6.67 7.32
N GLY A 180 -10.25 -5.83 7.29
CA GLY A 180 -10.30 -4.37 7.29
C GLY A 180 -9.71 -3.78 6.01
N CYS A 181 -8.63 -3.01 6.14
CA CYS A 181 -8.04 -2.23 5.05
C CYS A 181 -7.41 -3.11 3.94
N VAL A 182 -7.71 -2.82 2.67
CA VAL A 182 -7.14 -3.53 1.49
C VAL A 182 -6.39 -2.62 0.51
N GLN A 183 -6.21 -1.34 0.84
CA GLN A 183 -5.74 -0.32 -0.12
C GLN A 183 -4.38 -0.64 -0.78
N CYS A 184 -3.46 -1.29 -0.07
CA CYS A 184 -2.16 -1.65 -0.62
C CYS A 184 -2.20 -2.84 -1.59
N LEU A 185 -3.19 -3.73 -1.47
CA LEU A 185 -3.41 -4.84 -2.40
C LEU A 185 -3.86 -4.26 -3.75
N ASP A 186 -4.86 -3.38 -3.73
CA ASP A 186 -5.40 -2.72 -4.91
C ASP A 186 -4.37 -1.81 -5.61
N ALA A 187 -3.44 -1.25 -4.84
CA ALA A 187 -2.41 -0.35 -5.33
C ALA A 187 -1.18 -1.06 -5.93
N CYS A 188 -1.08 -2.40 -5.85
CA CYS A 188 0.12 -3.14 -6.27
C CYS A 188 -0.04 -3.76 -7.67
N PRO A 189 0.42 -3.11 -8.76
CA PRO A 189 0.25 -3.63 -10.12
C PRO A 189 1.13 -4.86 -10.41
N ALA A 190 2.13 -5.13 -9.56
CA ALA A 190 3.05 -6.26 -9.68
C ALA A 190 2.57 -7.52 -8.93
N GLY A 191 1.47 -7.43 -8.16
CA GLY A 191 1.00 -8.55 -7.33
C GLY A 191 1.97 -8.93 -6.20
N ALA A 192 2.83 -8.01 -5.77
CA ALA A 192 3.83 -8.25 -4.73
C ALA A 192 3.24 -8.25 -3.31
N ILE A 193 2.00 -7.78 -3.14
CA ILE A 193 1.31 -7.73 -1.85
C ILE A 193 0.09 -8.63 -1.90
N ARG A 194 -0.03 -9.53 -0.93
CA ARG A 194 -1.16 -10.46 -0.81
C ARG A 194 -1.69 -10.51 0.62
N SER A 195 -2.97 -10.85 0.75
CA SER A 195 -3.61 -11.13 2.04
C SER A 195 -3.01 -12.42 2.64
N ALA A 196 -2.67 -12.39 3.92
CA ALA A 196 -2.11 -13.50 4.68
C ALA A 196 -2.74 -13.55 6.08
N GLY A 197 -4.01 -13.97 6.13
CA GLY A 197 -4.81 -13.92 7.36
C GLY A 197 -5.11 -12.49 7.79
N ASP A 198 -4.77 -12.15 9.03
CA ASP A 198 -4.95 -10.80 9.60
C ASP A 198 -3.91 -9.78 9.11
N LEU A 199 -2.85 -10.25 8.44
CA LEU A 199 -1.76 -9.42 7.95
C LEU A 199 -1.68 -9.48 6.42
N VAL A 200 -0.84 -8.62 5.85
CA VAL A 200 -0.42 -8.74 4.46
C VAL A 200 0.98 -9.32 4.38
N GLU A 201 1.27 -10.01 3.29
CA GLU A 201 2.62 -10.46 2.94
C GLU A 201 3.13 -9.63 1.76
N LEU A 202 4.36 -9.15 1.88
CA LEU A 202 5.09 -8.42 0.84
C LEU A 202 6.20 -9.30 0.28
N ASP A 203 6.02 -9.81 -0.95
CA ASP A 203 7.09 -10.49 -1.68
C ASP A 203 8.02 -9.45 -2.32
N THR A 204 9.17 -9.24 -1.67
CA THR A 204 10.19 -8.27 -2.10
C THR A 204 10.82 -8.66 -3.44
N ARG A 205 10.77 -9.93 -3.87
CA ARG A 205 11.25 -10.39 -5.18
C ARG A 205 10.31 -9.96 -6.30
N LEU A 206 8.99 -9.99 -6.06
CA LEU A 206 7.99 -9.45 -7.00
C LEU A 206 7.93 -7.92 -6.99
N CYS A 207 8.23 -7.27 -5.87
CA CYS A 207 8.15 -5.81 -5.73
C CYS A 207 8.99 -5.06 -6.78
N GLN A 208 8.35 -4.24 -7.62
CA GLN A 208 9.00 -3.50 -8.70
C GLN A 208 9.44 -2.08 -8.29
N GLY A 209 9.33 -1.74 -7.00
CA GLY A 209 9.76 -0.43 -6.50
C GLY A 209 8.90 0.75 -6.94
N CYS A 210 7.63 0.54 -7.30
CA CYS A 210 6.76 1.63 -7.78
C CYS A 210 6.20 2.55 -6.68
N ALA A 211 6.42 2.22 -5.40
CA ALA A 211 5.94 2.94 -4.20
C ALA A 211 4.41 3.12 -4.05
N GLY A 212 3.58 2.58 -4.95
CA GLY A 212 2.11 2.76 -4.90
C GLY A 212 1.46 2.27 -3.59
N CYS A 213 1.92 1.14 -3.05
CA CYS A 213 1.44 0.62 -1.77
C CYS A 213 1.79 1.53 -0.58
N ALA A 214 2.97 2.17 -0.60
CA ALA A 214 3.38 3.12 0.42
C ALA A 214 2.52 4.38 0.34
N LEU A 215 2.29 4.92 -0.87
CA LEU A 215 1.37 6.05 -1.08
C LEU A 215 -0.04 5.75 -0.56
N ALA A 216 -0.59 4.58 -0.89
CA ALA A 216 -1.94 4.16 -0.51
C ALA A 216 -2.08 3.80 0.98
N CYS A 217 -1.02 3.41 1.68
CA CYS A 217 -1.12 2.97 3.08
C CYS A 217 -1.43 4.16 4.02
N PRO A 218 -2.58 4.21 4.72
CA PRO A 218 -2.92 5.35 5.55
C PRO A 218 -2.19 5.38 6.91
N THR A 219 -1.79 4.22 7.42
CA THR A 219 -1.11 4.10 8.72
C THR A 219 0.40 4.23 8.61
N GLY A 220 0.96 4.02 7.42
CA GLY A 220 2.41 3.87 7.22
C GLY A 220 2.94 2.47 7.53
N ALA A 221 2.06 1.46 7.67
CA ALA A 221 2.47 0.07 7.81
C ALA A 221 3.30 -0.45 6.64
N ILE A 222 3.15 0.14 5.45
CA ILE A 222 4.08 -0.05 4.33
C ILE A 222 4.79 1.28 4.09
N SER A 223 6.11 1.26 4.16
CA SER A 223 6.98 2.39 3.88
C SER A 223 7.86 2.12 2.66
N PHE A 224 8.39 3.19 2.06
CA PHE A 224 9.28 3.11 0.92
C PHE A 224 10.65 3.69 1.29
N ASN A 225 11.72 3.01 0.86
CA ASN A 225 13.06 3.24 1.39
C ASN A 225 14.02 3.91 0.41
N ARG A 226 13.61 4.14 -0.84
CA ARG A 226 14.52 4.52 -1.93
C ARG A 226 13.93 5.59 -2.87
N PRO A 227 14.11 6.89 -2.59
CA PRO A 227 14.87 7.48 -1.48
C PRO A 227 14.12 7.37 -0.14
N SER A 228 14.85 7.47 0.98
CA SER A 228 14.23 7.49 2.31
C SER A 228 13.41 8.77 2.51
N ARG A 229 12.40 8.71 3.37
CA ARG A 229 11.54 9.86 3.72
C ARG A 229 12.36 11.05 4.21
N ALA A 230 13.39 10.81 5.01
CA ALA A 230 14.32 11.85 5.48
C ALA A 230 15.06 12.56 4.34
N MET A 231 15.49 11.82 3.31
CA MET A 231 16.14 12.41 2.13
C MET A 231 15.18 13.26 1.30
N LEU A 232 13.94 12.80 1.12
CA LEU A 232 12.90 13.57 0.42
C LEU A 232 12.58 14.86 1.17
N ARG A 233 12.36 14.80 2.49
CA ARG A 233 12.16 15.97 3.35
C ARG A 233 13.30 16.97 3.25
N ALA A 234 14.54 16.51 3.33
CA ALA A 234 15.71 17.37 3.20
C ALA A 234 15.77 18.03 1.81
N SER A 235 15.37 17.32 0.76
CA SER A 235 15.31 17.85 -0.61
C SER A 235 14.22 18.90 -0.76
N LEU A 236 13.01 18.67 -0.23
CA LEU A 236 11.92 19.64 -0.21
C LEU A 236 12.30 20.93 0.52
N ARG A 237 12.98 20.81 1.67
CA ARG A 237 13.50 21.97 2.41
C ARG A 237 14.49 22.77 1.58
N ARG A 238 15.51 22.11 1.00
CA ARG A 238 16.50 22.80 0.15
C ARG A 238 15.86 23.51 -1.06
N LEU A 239 14.92 22.86 -1.73
CA LEU A 239 14.25 23.44 -2.90
C LEU A 239 13.38 24.65 -2.52
N THR A 240 12.78 24.64 -1.33
CA THR A 240 11.94 25.74 -0.86
C THR A 240 12.78 26.89 -0.30
N ASP A 241 13.86 26.59 0.43
CA ASP A 241 14.77 27.58 1.01
C ASP A 241 15.55 28.35 -0.06
N SER A 242 16.08 27.65 -1.08
CA SER A 242 16.82 28.26 -2.19
C SER A 242 15.97 29.15 -3.09
N ALA A 243 14.64 28.98 -3.10
CA ALA A 243 13.75 29.83 -3.87
C ALA A 243 13.50 31.18 -3.20
N ALA A 244 13.43 31.20 -1.86
CA ALA A 244 13.18 32.41 -1.08
C ALA A 244 14.30 33.47 -1.22
N SER A 245 15.50 33.08 -1.65
CA SER A 245 16.62 34.01 -1.87
C SER A 245 16.71 34.58 -3.30
N VAL A 246 15.92 34.07 -4.26
CA VAL A 246 16.09 34.39 -5.70
C VAL A 246 14.86 35.06 -6.32
N SER A 247 13.64 34.83 -5.79
CA SER A 247 12.41 35.39 -6.35
C SER A 247 11.39 35.71 -5.26
N ASN A 248 10.59 36.76 -5.47
CA ASN A 248 9.44 37.08 -4.62
C ASN A 248 8.25 36.10 -4.79
N ALA A 249 8.27 35.26 -5.84
CA ALA A 249 7.22 34.26 -6.08
C ALA A 249 7.56 32.93 -5.40
N ALA A 250 6.58 32.32 -4.74
CA ALA A 250 6.77 31.06 -4.04
C ALA A 250 7.00 29.89 -5.03
N PRO A 251 7.89 28.92 -4.69
CA PRO A 251 8.28 27.86 -5.61
C PRO A 251 7.16 26.83 -5.80
N VAL A 252 7.09 26.26 -7.01
CA VAL A 252 6.26 25.08 -7.31
C VAL A 252 7.18 23.87 -7.41
N ILE A 253 6.97 22.89 -6.55
CA ILE A 253 7.74 21.64 -6.58
C ILE A 253 7.21 20.78 -7.73
N VAL A 254 8.08 20.41 -8.66
CA VAL A 254 7.74 19.57 -9.82
C VAL A 254 8.41 18.22 -9.65
N ALA A 255 7.65 17.24 -9.17
CA ALA A 255 8.15 15.89 -8.91
C ALA A 255 8.01 15.01 -10.15
N HIS A 256 9.07 14.32 -10.54
CA HIS A 256 9.08 13.46 -11.71
C HIS A 256 9.94 12.22 -11.53
N ALA A 257 9.59 11.14 -12.25
CA ALA A 257 10.45 9.97 -12.39
C ALA A 257 11.58 10.23 -13.41
N PRO A 258 12.69 9.45 -13.40
CA PRO A 258 13.78 9.62 -14.35
C PRO A 258 13.33 9.56 -15.82
N ALA A 259 12.33 8.74 -16.14
CA ALA A 259 11.80 8.57 -17.49
C ALA A 259 11.21 9.87 -18.10
N ALA A 260 10.78 10.83 -17.26
CA ALA A 260 10.28 12.12 -17.73
C ALA A 260 11.36 13.22 -17.75
N GLY A 261 12.55 12.98 -17.18
CA GLY A 261 13.57 14.00 -16.95
C GLY A 261 14.01 14.72 -18.24
N ALA A 262 14.44 13.97 -19.26
CA ALA A 262 14.90 14.55 -20.52
C ALA A 262 13.82 15.40 -21.23
N ALA A 263 12.55 14.97 -21.15
CA ALA A 263 11.44 15.71 -21.73
C ALA A 263 11.16 16.99 -20.93
N ILE A 264 11.28 16.97 -19.61
CA ILE A 264 11.13 18.14 -18.74
C ILE A 264 12.27 19.13 -18.94
N ASP A 265 13.52 18.66 -19.06
CA ASP A 265 14.70 19.51 -19.28
C ASP A 265 14.65 20.25 -20.62
N ALA A 266 13.95 19.69 -21.62
CA ALA A 266 13.72 20.32 -22.91
C ALA A 266 12.63 21.41 -22.89
N LEU A 267 11.82 21.50 -21.82
CA LEU A 267 10.74 22.48 -21.70
C LEU A 267 11.24 23.79 -21.09
N HIS A 268 10.66 24.89 -21.56
CA HIS A 268 10.80 26.19 -20.89
C HIS A 268 9.79 26.29 -19.74
N LEU A 269 10.19 25.86 -18.54
CA LEU A 269 9.33 25.91 -17.37
C LEU A 269 9.26 27.32 -16.76
N PRO A 270 8.15 27.69 -16.09
CA PRO A 270 8.06 28.93 -15.35
C PRO A 270 9.18 29.06 -14.31
N ALA A 271 9.72 30.26 -14.09
CA ALA A 271 10.90 30.51 -13.24
C ALA A 271 10.76 30.04 -11.78
N ARG A 272 9.52 29.87 -11.30
CA ARG A 272 9.20 29.35 -9.96
C ARG A 272 9.22 27.82 -9.86
N ALA A 273 9.35 27.10 -10.98
CA ALA A 273 9.43 25.65 -11.00
C ALA A 273 10.73 25.17 -10.33
N ARG A 274 10.63 24.16 -9.48
CA ARG A 274 11.75 23.49 -8.82
C ARG A 274 11.60 21.99 -9.03
N THR A 275 12.39 21.43 -9.93
CA THR A 275 12.32 20.01 -10.27
C THR A 275 12.90 19.14 -9.15
N LEU A 276 12.23 18.04 -8.87
CA LEU A 276 12.63 17.01 -7.93
C LEU A 276 12.51 15.65 -8.61
N GLN A 277 13.64 15.07 -9.01
CA GLN A 277 13.66 13.71 -9.51
C GLN A 277 13.55 12.72 -8.34
N VAL A 278 12.64 11.76 -8.48
CA VAL A 278 12.44 10.66 -7.53
C VAL A 278 12.39 9.33 -8.28
N ASP A 279 13.02 8.28 -7.74
CA ASP A 279 13.10 6.97 -8.41
C ASP A 279 11.70 6.39 -8.73
N ALA A 280 10.77 6.58 -7.79
CA ALA A 280 9.36 6.28 -7.97
C ALA A 280 8.53 7.50 -7.59
N LEU A 281 7.67 7.96 -8.50
CA LEU A 281 6.84 9.14 -8.26
C LEU A 281 5.98 9.02 -7.00
N ALA A 282 5.48 7.81 -6.70
CA ALA A 282 4.63 7.56 -5.53
C ALA A 282 5.42 7.49 -4.22
N ALA A 283 6.76 7.59 -4.27
CA ALA A 283 7.60 7.75 -3.08
C ALA A 283 7.46 9.14 -2.47
N LEU A 284 7.09 10.14 -3.28
CA LEU A 284 6.58 11.40 -2.77
C LEU A 284 5.11 11.17 -2.41
N ASP A 285 4.88 10.69 -1.19
CA ASP A 285 3.56 10.35 -0.66
C ASP A 285 2.79 11.57 -0.13
N GLY A 286 1.53 11.35 0.24
CA GLY A 286 0.58 12.40 0.56
C GLY A 286 1.09 13.37 1.63
N GLU A 287 1.67 12.87 2.73
CA GLU A 287 2.23 13.73 3.77
C GLU A 287 3.35 14.62 3.25
N LEU A 288 4.20 14.15 2.33
CA LEU A 288 5.28 14.95 1.76
C LEU A 288 4.74 16.05 0.86
N TRP A 289 3.57 15.87 0.25
CA TRP A 289 2.87 16.95 -0.48
C TRP A 289 2.45 18.06 0.47
N PHE A 290 1.79 17.73 1.58
CA PHE A 290 1.37 18.71 2.58
C PHE A 290 2.58 19.35 3.28
N GLU A 291 3.64 18.59 3.56
CA GLU A 291 4.88 19.12 4.12
C GLU A 291 5.55 20.11 3.18
N ALA A 292 5.61 19.84 1.88
CA ALA A 292 6.15 20.79 0.90
C ALA A 292 5.39 22.12 0.93
N LEU A 293 4.05 22.06 0.99
CA LEU A 293 3.21 23.26 1.13
C LEU A 293 3.49 23.98 2.46
N ALA A 294 3.59 23.24 3.57
CA ALA A 294 3.86 23.78 4.91
C ALA A 294 5.26 24.40 5.03
N LEU A 295 6.21 23.98 4.20
CA LEU A 295 7.53 24.59 4.07
C LEU A 295 7.53 25.90 3.29
N GLY A 296 6.43 26.22 2.60
CA GLY A 296 6.24 27.45 1.83
C GLY A 296 6.14 27.27 0.32
N ALA A 297 6.05 26.04 -0.19
CA ALA A 297 5.77 25.84 -1.61
C ALA A 297 4.40 26.43 -2.00
N ALA A 298 4.33 27.04 -3.18
CA ALA A 298 3.08 27.47 -3.79
C ALA A 298 2.21 26.27 -4.19
N GLY A 299 2.84 25.19 -4.63
CA GLY A 299 2.16 23.97 -5.04
C GLY A 299 3.13 22.81 -5.26
N VAL A 300 2.55 21.62 -5.41
CA VAL A 300 3.25 20.40 -5.79
C VAL A 300 2.57 19.83 -7.02
N VAL A 301 3.34 19.71 -8.10
CA VAL A 301 2.90 19.13 -9.37
C VAL A 301 3.66 17.83 -9.57
N MET A 302 2.94 16.72 -9.70
CA MET A 302 3.50 15.42 -10.04
C MET A 302 3.38 15.23 -11.56
N VAL A 303 4.47 14.82 -12.19
CA VAL A 303 4.47 14.55 -13.63
C VAL A 303 4.18 13.07 -13.87
N CYS A 304 2.97 12.78 -14.37
CA CYS A 304 2.64 11.45 -14.86
C CYS A 304 3.46 11.19 -16.12
N SER A 305 4.18 10.07 -16.16
CA SER A 305 4.89 9.68 -17.37
C SER A 305 3.96 8.88 -18.28
N ALA A 306 4.16 8.97 -19.59
CA ALA A 306 3.44 8.16 -20.58
C ALA A 306 3.59 6.63 -20.36
N GLY A 307 4.57 6.20 -19.58
CA GLY A 307 4.82 4.80 -19.21
C GLY A 307 4.10 4.33 -17.94
N ALA A 308 3.33 5.19 -17.25
CA ALA A 308 2.59 4.79 -16.06
C ALA A 308 1.44 3.83 -16.40
N THR A 309 1.25 2.81 -15.57
CA THR A 309 0.10 1.89 -15.70
C THR A 309 -1.22 2.61 -15.34
N MET A 310 -2.34 2.08 -15.84
CA MET A 310 -3.67 2.63 -15.53
C MET A 310 -3.96 2.61 -14.02
N GLU A 311 -3.51 1.58 -13.32
CA GLU A 311 -3.62 1.42 -11.86
C GLU A 311 -2.85 2.51 -11.13
N GLN A 312 -1.62 2.79 -11.55
CA GLN A 312 -0.81 3.88 -10.99
C GLN A 312 -1.48 5.23 -11.21
N ARG A 313 -2.00 5.51 -12.41
CA ARG A 313 -2.68 6.77 -12.72
C ARG A 313 -3.93 6.96 -11.86
N ARG A 314 -4.78 5.92 -11.79
CA ARG A 314 -5.98 5.91 -10.92
C ARG A 314 -5.65 6.12 -9.45
N LEU A 315 -4.54 5.55 -8.98
CA LEU A 315 -4.07 5.77 -7.61
C LEU A 315 -3.73 7.24 -7.38
N PHE A 316 -2.93 7.87 -8.26
CA PHE A 316 -2.60 9.29 -8.13
C PHE A 316 -3.84 10.17 -8.20
N ASP A 317 -4.74 9.93 -9.17
CA ASP A 317 -5.98 10.69 -9.31
C ASP A 317 -6.82 10.65 -8.03
N ARG A 318 -6.99 9.45 -7.44
CA ARG A 318 -7.70 9.28 -6.16
C ARG A 318 -6.99 10.02 -5.04
N MET A 319 -5.69 9.80 -4.84
CA MET A 319 -4.93 10.36 -3.71
C MET A 319 -4.86 11.89 -3.79
N ILE A 320 -4.73 12.47 -4.99
CA ILE A 320 -4.74 13.92 -5.20
C ILE A 320 -6.14 14.48 -4.96
N ALA A 321 -7.20 13.81 -5.43
CA ALA A 321 -8.57 14.24 -5.17
C ALA A 321 -8.87 14.26 -3.66
N GLU A 322 -8.49 13.22 -2.93
CA GLU A 322 -8.61 13.15 -1.48
C GLU A 322 -7.81 14.26 -0.78
N ALA A 323 -6.56 14.47 -1.17
CA ALA A 323 -5.72 15.53 -0.61
C ALA A 323 -6.30 16.93 -0.87
N ARG A 324 -6.87 17.16 -2.06
CA ARG A 324 -7.55 18.40 -2.44
C ARG A 324 -8.78 18.69 -1.58
N VAL A 325 -9.55 17.66 -1.22
CA VAL A 325 -10.67 17.81 -0.28
C VAL A 325 -10.17 18.27 1.09
N LEU A 326 -9.07 17.69 1.59
CA LEU A 326 -8.46 18.09 2.87
C LEU A 326 -7.93 19.52 2.83
N LEU A 327 -7.27 19.94 1.74
CA LEU A 327 -6.83 21.32 1.55
C LEU A 327 -8.02 22.29 1.60
N GLY A 328 -9.09 21.98 0.85
CA GLY A 328 -10.31 22.78 0.86
C GLY A 328 -10.91 22.89 2.27
N ALA A 329 -10.91 21.80 3.04
CA ALA A 329 -11.42 21.74 4.40
C ALA A 329 -10.73 22.73 5.36
N ILE A 330 -9.43 22.94 5.19
CA ILE A 330 -8.62 23.88 5.98
C ILE A 330 -8.49 25.26 5.33
N GLY A 331 -9.28 25.55 4.29
CA GLY A 331 -9.29 26.86 3.62
C GLY A 331 -8.07 27.11 2.74
N VAL A 332 -7.36 26.06 2.34
CA VAL A 332 -6.25 26.13 1.39
C VAL A 332 -6.75 25.76 -0.01
N SER A 333 -6.32 26.51 -1.03
CA SER A 333 -6.72 26.26 -2.41
C SER A 333 -6.38 24.83 -2.87
N PRO A 334 -7.36 24.04 -3.33
CA PRO A 334 -7.12 22.71 -3.90
C PRO A 334 -6.22 22.71 -5.15
N ALA A 335 -6.13 23.84 -5.86
CA ALA A 335 -5.29 23.97 -7.05
C ALA A 335 -3.77 23.87 -6.77
N ARG A 336 -3.37 23.82 -5.50
CA ARG A 336 -1.97 23.68 -5.08
C ARG A 336 -1.40 22.27 -5.28
N LEU A 337 -2.23 21.26 -5.50
CA LEU A 337 -1.79 19.91 -5.83
C LEU A 337 -2.30 19.55 -7.21
N ALA A 338 -1.47 19.00 -8.09
CA ALA A 338 -1.89 18.57 -9.42
C ALA A 338 -1.07 17.38 -9.95
N LEU A 339 -1.70 16.61 -10.83
CA LEU A 339 -1.05 15.66 -11.72
C LEU A 339 -1.01 16.30 -13.11
N ALA A 340 0.13 16.29 -13.78
CA ALA A 340 0.31 16.84 -15.11
C ALA A 340 0.96 15.80 -16.04
N GLU A 341 0.56 15.81 -17.30
CA GLU A 341 1.36 15.23 -18.38
C GLU A 341 2.46 16.23 -18.78
N THR A 342 3.52 15.77 -19.46
CA THR A 342 4.67 16.63 -19.79
C THR A 342 4.32 17.80 -20.71
N ASP A 343 3.41 17.61 -21.66
CA ASP A 343 2.96 18.65 -22.61
C ASP A 343 2.14 19.77 -21.95
N ALA A 344 1.35 19.45 -20.93
CA ALA A 344 0.55 20.40 -20.16
C ALA A 344 1.28 20.96 -18.92
N LEU A 345 2.54 20.59 -18.71
CA LEU A 345 3.26 20.87 -17.47
C LEU A 345 3.41 22.38 -17.19
N ALA A 346 3.86 23.16 -18.17
CA ALA A 346 4.06 24.60 -18.00
C ALA A 346 2.74 25.32 -17.64
N ALA A 347 1.66 25.04 -18.38
CA ALA A 347 0.34 25.59 -18.11
C ALA A 347 -0.20 25.17 -16.73
N THR A 348 0.05 23.92 -16.32
CA THR A 348 -0.34 23.42 -14.99
C THR A 348 0.41 24.16 -13.89
N ILE A 349 1.72 24.39 -14.08
CA ILE A 349 2.53 25.17 -13.13
C ILE A 349 1.98 26.59 -13.06
N ASP A 350 1.64 27.25 -14.15
CA ASP A 350 1.10 28.62 -14.15
C ASP A 350 -0.26 28.73 -13.45
N ALA A 351 -1.10 27.69 -13.54
CA ALA A 351 -2.40 27.64 -12.85
C ALA A 351 -2.29 27.51 -11.31
N VAL A 352 -1.12 27.14 -10.77
CA VAL A 352 -0.90 27.09 -9.32
C VAL A 352 -0.96 28.51 -8.72
N PRO A 353 -1.63 28.73 -7.58
CA PRO A 353 -1.65 30.06 -6.94
C PRO A 353 -0.24 30.66 -6.76
N GLN A 354 -0.10 31.97 -6.98
CA GLN A 354 1.22 32.63 -6.94
C GLN A 354 1.78 32.78 -5.53
N GLN A 355 0.91 33.00 -4.53
CA GLN A 355 1.36 33.18 -3.15
C GLN A 355 1.78 31.85 -2.52
N ALA A 356 2.76 31.91 -1.62
CA ALA A 356 3.08 30.79 -0.73
C ALA A 356 1.81 30.30 -0.01
N CYS A 357 1.77 29.01 0.31
CA CYS A 357 0.68 28.45 1.08
C CYS A 357 0.79 28.87 2.55
N GLY A 358 -0.14 29.68 3.06
CA GLY A 358 -0.42 29.80 4.50
C GLY A 358 0.69 30.35 5.41
N LEU A 359 1.77 30.94 4.89
CA LEU A 359 2.79 31.57 5.74
C LEU A 359 2.51 33.07 5.88
N ASN A 360 1.37 33.45 6.45
CA ASN A 360 1.10 34.83 6.88
C ASN A 360 1.94 35.19 8.12
N GLY A 361 3.27 35.01 8.05
CA GLY A 361 4.20 35.29 9.14
C GLY A 361 4.37 34.18 10.19
N ALA A 362 3.60 33.09 10.14
CA ALA A 362 3.90 31.89 10.93
C ALA A 362 5.23 31.30 10.44
N GLY A 363 6.24 31.24 11.31
CA GLY A 363 7.58 30.76 10.95
C GLY A 363 7.55 29.34 10.37
N LYS A 364 8.53 29.01 9.54
CA LYS A 364 8.70 27.65 8.99
C LYS A 364 8.66 26.63 10.14
N PRO A 365 7.90 25.52 10.02
CA PRO A 365 7.88 24.51 11.06
C PRO A 365 9.31 24.05 11.36
N ALA A 366 9.65 24.03 12.65
CA ALA A 366 10.91 23.49 13.13
C ALA A 366 11.14 22.13 12.48
N ALA A 367 12.38 21.86 12.06
CA ALA A 367 12.70 20.61 11.40
C ALA A 367 12.21 19.45 12.27
N ALA A 368 11.26 18.66 11.78
CA ALA A 368 10.97 17.37 12.39
C ALA A 368 12.25 16.54 12.26
N THR A 369 13.02 16.45 13.34
CA THR A 369 14.32 15.78 13.41
C THR A 369 14.19 14.27 13.58
N ALA A 370 12.97 13.75 13.69
CA ALA A 370 12.68 12.33 13.91
C ALA A 370 11.96 11.71 12.70
N ASP A 371 12.15 10.40 12.55
CA ASP A 371 11.38 9.54 11.66
C ASP A 371 9.94 9.39 12.18
N VAL A 372 9.17 10.49 12.07
CA VAL A 372 7.79 10.53 12.53
C VAL A 372 6.95 9.66 11.60
N ALA A 373 6.11 8.81 12.20
CA ALA A 373 5.15 7.97 11.48
C ALA A 373 4.29 8.81 10.50
N LYS A 374 3.84 8.15 9.43
CA LYS A 374 3.11 8.76 8.30
C LYS A 374 1.93 9.63 8.74
N ARG A 375 1.02 9.07 9.54
CA ARG A 375 -0.21 9.75 9.96
C ARG A 375 0.04 11.01 10.81
N PRO A 376 0.87 10.98 11.88
CA PRO A 376 1.21 12.19 12.62
C PRO A 376 1.89 13.28 11.77
N SER A 377 2.74 12.90 10.82
CA SER A 377 3.39 13.87 9.92
C SER A 377 2.39 14.59 9.02
N LEU A 378 1.44 13.85 8.44
CA LEU A 378 0.34 14.42 7.66
C LEU A 378 -0.49 15.42 8.48
N LEU A 379 -0.87 15.05 9.70
CA LEU A 379 -1.66 15.91 10.58
C LEU A 379 -0.90 17.19 10.97
N ALA A 380 0.38 17.08 11.33
CA ALA A 380 1.21 18.25 11.66
C ALA A 380 1.37 19.23 10.47
N ALA A 381 1.49 18.70 9.25
CA ALA A 381 1.54 19.53 8.04
C ALA A 381 0.20 20.25 7.80
N LEU A 382 -0.94 19.55 7.95
CA LEU A 382 -2.27 20.15 7.84
C LEU A 382 -2.49 21.24 8.91
N GLU A 383 -2.07 20.99 10.15
CA GLU A 383 -2.13 21.95 11.25
C GLU A 383 -1.33 23.22 10.94
N THR A 384 -0.10 23.05 10.44
CA THR A 384 0.75 24.18 10.04
C THR A 384 0.09 25.02 8.94
N LEU A 385 -0.48 24.35 7.93
CA LEU A 385 -1.17 25.03 6.82
C LEU A 385 -2.41 25.78 7.27
N GLN A 386 -3.13 25.25 8.26
CA GLN A 386 -4.34 25.84 8.78
C GLN A 386 -4.07 27.11 9.60
N LEU A 387 -2.92 27.23 10.26
CA LEU A 387 -2.53 28.46 10.98
C LEU A 387 -2.50 29.70 10.08
N GLY A 388 -2.29 29.50 8.77
CA GLY A 388 -2.32 30.57 7.77
C GLY A 388 -3.68 30.84 7.14
N SER A 389 -4.74 30.18 7.59
CA SER A 389 -6.09 30.31 7.03
C SER A 389 -7.02 30.97 8.03
N ASP A 390 -7.90 31.86 7.54
CA ASP A 390 -8.96 32.47 8.32
C ASP A 390 -10.20 31.56 8.45
N ARG A 391 -10.16 30.34 7.89
CA ARG A 391 -11.29 29.41 7.92
C ARG A 391 -11.45 28.79 9.31
N ALA A 392 -12.63 28.99 9.90
CA ALA A 392 -12.99 28.35 11.15
C ALA A 392 -12.90 26.80 11.05
N PRO A 393 -12.33 26.12 12.06
CA PRO A 393 -12.12 24.68 12.05
C PRO A 393 -13.44 23.90 12.27
N ALA A 394 -14.25 23.76 11.21
CA ALA A 394 -15.50 23.00 11.25
C ALA A 394 -15.36 21.61 10.61
N PRO A 395 -15.99 20.55 11.17
CA PRO A 395 -15.99 19.23 10.56
C PRO A 395 -16.60 19.25 9.15
N ILE A 396 -16.04 18.45 8.23
CA ILE A 396 -16.61 18.23 6.91
C ILE A 396 -16.87 16.74 6.67
N ALA A 397 -17.94 16.40 5.96
CA ALA A 397 -18.17 15.03 5.50
C ALA A 397 -17.15 14.66 4.42
N LEU A 398 -16.72 13.39 4.42
CA LEU A 398 -15.83 12.84 3.41
C LEU A 398 -16.51 11.73 2.62
N ALA A 399 -15.97 11.42 1.44
CA ALA A 399 -16.40 10.27 0.69
C ALA A 399 -16.05 8.96 1.43
N PRO A 400 -16.86 7.89 1.26
CA PRO A 400 -16.50 6.57 1.76
C PRO A 400 -15.13 6.11 1.24
N GLY A 401 -14.35 5.48 2.12
CA GLY A 401 -13.01 4.98 1.80
C GLY A 401 -11.86 5.92 2.17
N MET A 402 -12.14 7.19 2.45
CA MET A 402 -11.11 8.11 2.98
C MET A 402 -10.69 7.71 4.40
N PRO A 403 -9.38 7.77 4.74
CA PRO A 403 -8.85 7.27 6.01
C PRO A 403 -8.99 8.31 7.15
N PHE A 404 -10.12 9.00 7.22
CA PHE A 404 -10.44 9.99 8.23
C PHE A 404 -11.91 9.88 8.58
N GLY A 405 -12.23 9.89 9.87
CA GLY A 405 -13.62 9.91 10.28
C GLY A 405 -13.82 9.65 11.76
N GLU A 406 -15.09 9.79 12.14
CA GLU A 406 -15.59 9.54 13.47
C GLU A 406 -16.10 8.11 13.61
N VAL A 407 -16.06 7.62 14.85
CA VAL A 407 -16.79 6.45 15.29
C VAL A 407 -17.92 6.92 16.20
N ALA A 408 -19.16 6.66 15.81
CA ALA A 408 -20.34 6.87 16.65
C ALA A 408 -20.71 5.57 17.36
N VAL A 409 -21.22 5.69 18.59
CA VAL A 409 -21.68 4.57 19.40
C VAL A 409 -23.14 4.79 19.78
N ASP A 410 -23.99 3.85 19.43
CA ASP A 410 -25.35 3.75 19.94
C ASP A 410 -25.29 3.32 21.41
N ARG A 411 -25.46 4.30 22.30
CA ARG A 411 -25.43 4.09 23.76
C ARG A 411 -26.55 3.19 24.26
N ALA A 412 -27.64 3.04 23.51
CA ALA A 412 -28.73 2.13 23.89
C ALA A 412 -28.38 0.67 23.56
N LYS A 413 -27.48 0.41 22.60
CA LYS A 413 -27.07 -0.95 22.21
C LYS A 413 -25.74 -1.37 22.83
N CYS A 414 -24.83 -0.43 23.05
CA CYS A 414 -23.49 -0.74 23.52
C CYS A 414 -23.50 -1.37 24.93
N THR A 415 -22.83 -2.50 25.08
CA THR A 415 -22.69 -3.21 26.37
C THR A 415 -21.36 -2.93 27.08
N LEU A 416 -20.49 -2.09 26.50
CA LEU A 416 -19.11 -1.88 26.98
C LEU A 416 -18.30 -3.18 27.09
N CYS A 417 -18.53 -4.15 26.20
CA CYS A 417 -17.72 -5.38 26.11
C CYS A 417 -16.29 -5.14 25.56
N PHE A 418 -16.01 -3.93 25.07
CA PHE A 418 -14.71 -3.48 24.55
C PHE A 418 -14.13 -4.26 23.36
N SER A 419 -14.90 -5.16 22.72
CA SER A 419 -14.47 -5.85 21.47
C SER A 419 -13.87 -4.87 20.45
N CYS A 420 -14.53 -3.73 20.25
CA CYS A 420 -14.09 -2.69 19.33
C CYS A 420 -12.73 -2.06 19.66
N ALA A 421 -12.39 -1.92 20.95
CA ALA A 421 -11.10 -1.41 21.38
C ALA A 421 -10.00 -2.45 21.15
N TYR A 422 -10.26 -3.72 21.48
CA TYR A 422 -9.33 -4.82 21.24
C TYR A 422 -9.09 -5.12 19.74
N LEU A 423 -10.07 -4.81 18.91
CA LEU A 423 -9.99 -4.94 17.44
C LEU A 423 -9.43 -3.70 16.74
N CYS A 424 -9.00 -2.65 17.46
CA CYS A 424 -8.51 -1.41 16.86
C CYS A 424 -6.97 -1.35 16.85
N PRO A 425 -6.28 -1.76 15.76
CA PRO A 425 -4.81 -1.78 15.74
C PRO A 425 -4.21 -0.36 15.81
N ALA A 426 -4.96 0.63 15.31
CA ALA A 426 -4.56 2.03 15.35
C ALA A 426 -4.67 2.66 16.76
N ALA A 427 -5.19 1.94 17.76
CA ALA A 427 -5.46 2.44 19.10
C ALA A 427 -6.25 3.77 19.09
N ALA A 428 -7.20 3.88 18.15
CA ALA A 428 -8.14 4.99 18.06
C ALA A 428 -9.30 4.81 19.05
N LEU A 429 -9.68 3.57 19.34
CA LEU A 429 -10.61 3.21 20.41
C LEU A 429 -9.83 2.63 21.58
N VAL A 430 -10.09 3.12 22.79
CA VAL A 430 -9.41 2.68 24.01
C VAL A 430 -10.45 2.33 25.06
N ALA A 431 -10.28 1.16 25.68
CA ALA A 431 -11.09 0.71 26.79
C ALA A 431 -10.49 1.19 28.11
N GLU A 432 -11.32 1.77 28.98
CA GLU A 432 -11.01 2.08 30.37
C GLU A 432 -12.01 1.34 31.25
N PRO A 433 -11.75 0.08 31.66
CA PRO A 433 -12.74 -0.73 32.37
C PRO A 433 -13.06 -0.26 33.80
N GLU A 434 -12.12 0.43 34.44
CA GLU A 434 -12.18 0.83 35.85
C GLU A 434 -11.84 2.32 36.03
N PRO A 435 -12.34 2.98 37.10
CA PRO A 435 -13.31 2.46 38.08
C PRO A 435 -14.76 2.42 37.55
N VAL A 436 -15.04 3.18 36.49
CA VAL A 436 -16.31 3.14 35.74
C VAL A 436 -15.94 2.79 34.31
N PRO A 437 -16.59 1.82 33.66
CA PRO A 437 -16.23 1.40 32.32
C PRO A 437 -16.51 2.53 31.32
N LYS A 438 -15.49 2.91 30.54
CA LYS A 438 -15.57 3.94 29.49
C LYS A 438 -14.94 3.45 28.21
N LEU A 439 -15.56 3.80 27.09
CA LEU A 439 -14.99 3.67 25.75
C LEU A 439 -14.59 5.05 25.25
N ARG A 440 -13.29 5.24 25.00
CA ARG A 440 -12.73 6.49 24.50
C ARG A 440 -12.35 6.40 23.03
N PHE A 441 -12.36 7.55 22.36
CA PHE A 441 -12.03 7.68 20.95
C PHE A 441 -11.14 8.88 20.66
N ALA A 442 -10.01 8.63 19.99
CA ALA A 442 -9.10 9.65 19.46
C ALA A 442 -9.15 9.67 17.93
N GLU A 443 -9.77 10.71 17.36
CA GLU A 443 -10.05 10.82 15.93
C GLU A 443 -8.78 10.93 15.07
N ALA A 444 -7.72 11.53 15.61
CA ALA A 444 -6.41 11.65 14.95
C ALA A 444 -5.84 10.31 14.48
N ARG A 445 -6.13 9.22 15.22
CA ARG A 445 -5.62 7.87 14.97
C ARG A 445 -6.53 7.03 14.08
N CYS A 446 -7.81 7.40 13.94
CA CYS A 446 -8.77 6.60 13.20
C CYS A 446 -8.50 6.66 11.69
N VAL A 447 -8.36 5.50 11.06
CA VAL A 447 -8.20 5.34 9.61
C VAL A 447 -9.42 4.71 8.94
N GLN A 448 -10.56 4.65 9.64
CA GLN A 448 -11.85 4.16 9.12
C GLN A 448 -11.76 2.74 8.52
N CYS A 449 -10.99 1.84 9.14
CA CYS A 449 -10.74 0.49 8.60
C CYS A 449 -11.91 -0.50 8.73
N GLY A 450 -13.00 -0.16 9.43
CA GLY A 450 -14.17 -1.05 9.55
C GLY A 450 -14.13 -2.10 10.66
N LEU A 451 -12.95 -2.46 11.18
CA LEU A 451 -12.82 -3.58 12.13
C LEU A 451 -13.70 -3.47 13.38
N CYS A 452 -13.83 -2.25 13.93
CA CYS A 452 -14.65 -2.00 15.11
C CYS A 452 -16.16 -2.14 14.86
N ASP A 453 -16.63 -1.81 13.66
CA ASP A 453 -18.02 -1.96 13.25
C ASP A 453 -18.34 -3.44 13.01
N ILE A 454 -17.53 -4.09 12.16
CA ILE A 454 -17.65 -5.51 11.82
C ILE A 454 -17.60 -6.41 13.06
N GLY A 455 -16.71 -6.09 14.01
CA GLY A 455 -16.52 -6.89 15.22
C GLY A 455 -17.39 -6.49 16.42
N CYS A 456 -18.36 -5.59 16.24
CA CYS A 456 -19.28 -5.21 17.31
C CYS A 456 -20.42 -6.24 17.42
N PRO A 457 -20.49 -7.06 18.50
CA PRO A 457 -21.54 -8.09 18.62
C PRO A 457 -22.95 -7.51 18.80
N GLU A 458 -23.06 -6.27 19.26
CA GLU A 458 -24.34 -5.59 19.50
C GLU A 458 -24.74 -4.67 18.32
N HIS A 459 -23.92 -4.59 17.27
CA HIS A 459 -24.10 -3.66 16.14
C HIS A 459 -24.33 -2.21 16.60
N ALA A 460 -23.56 -1.79 17.61
CA ALA A 460 -23.68 -0.49 18.26
C ALA A 460 -22.73 0.58 17.68
N ILE A 461 -21.91 0.22 16.69
CA ILE A 461 -20.89 1.11 16.13
C ILE A 461 -21.31 1.56 14.74
N THR A 462 -21.01 2.81 14.40
CA THR A 462 -21.19 3.34 13.05
C THR A 462 -20.01 4.21 12.68
N LEU A 463 -19.51 4.04 11.47
CA LEU A 463 -18.42 4.83 10.91
C LEU A 463 -18.98 6.04 10.14
N HIS A 464 -18.46 7.23 10.45
CA HIS A 464 -18.79 8.46 9.74
C HIS A 464 -17.54 9.05 9.10
N PRO A 465 -17.30 8.80 7.80
CA PRO A 465 -16.21 9.42 7.06
C PRO A 465 -16.31 10.94 7.14
N ARG A 466 -15.34 11.57 7.80
CA ARG A 466 -15.29 13.01 8.04
C ARG A 466 -13.88 13.47 8.30
N PHE A 467 -13.60 14.74 8.06
CA PHE A 467 -12.37 15.37 8.53
C PHE A 467 -12.72 16.45 9.55
N LEU A 468 -12.07 16.41 10.70
CA LEU A 468 -12.14 17.43 11.75
C LEU A 468 -10.87 18.28 11.68
N PRO A 469 -10.92 19.52 11.14
CA PRO A 469 -9.75 20.39 11.08
C PRO A 469 -9.20 20.77 12.46
N ASP A 470 -10.08 20.96 13.46
CA ASP A 470 -9.69 21.29 14.83
C ASP A 470 -8.70 20.24 15.38
N ALA A 471 -7.45 20.65 15.51
CA ALA A 471 -6.36 19.79 15.94
C ALA A 471 -6.51 19.36 17.41
N ALA A 472 -6.93 20.27 18.28
CA ALA A 472 -7.09 19.98 19.69
C ALA A 472 -8.21 18.96 19.89
N ALA A 473 -9.38 19.21 19.30
CA ALA A 473 -10.53 18.32 19.40
C ALA A 473 -10.29 16.96 18.70
N ARG A 474 -9.49 16.92 17.62
CA ARG A 474 -9.12 15.68 16.93
C ARG A 474 -8.13 14.82 17.73
N ASN A 475 -7.19 15.45 18.44
CA ASN A 475 -6.19 14.76 19.27
C ASN A 475 -6.74 14.36 20.64
N GLU A 476 -7.74 15.06 21.15
CA GLU A 476 -8.41 14.73 22.41
C GLU A 476 -9.12 13.37 22.31
N ALA A 477 -8.79 12.46 23.22
CA ALA A 477 -9.51 11.21 23.36
C ALA A 477 -10.84 11.48 24.07
N ARG A 478 -11.97 11.56 23.35
CA ARG A 478 -13.30 11.83 23.95
C ARG A 478 -13.99 10.54 24.40
N VAL A 479 -14.85 10.62 25.42
CA VAL A 479 -15.68 9.49 25.87
C VAL A 479 -16.86 9.32 24.92
N LEU A 480 -16.94 8.17 24.24
CA LEU A 480 -18.09 7.83 23.38
C LEU A 480 -19.26 7.31 24.22
N HIS A 481 -18.96 6.44 25.19
CA HIS A 481 -19.92 5.85 26.10
C HIS A 481 -19.26 5.49 27.43
N GLU A 482 -20.02 5.69 28.50
CA GLU A 482 -19.74 5.21 29.85
C GLU A 482 -21.06 4.72 30.45
N ASP A 483 -21.00 3.66 31.25
CA ASP A 483 -22.17 3.10 31.94
C ASP A 483 -21.75 2.65 33.35
N GLY A 484 -22.71 2.64 34.28
CA GLY A 484 -22.49 2.17 35.63
C GLY A 484 -22.29 0.65 35.69
N LEU A 485 -21.51 0.20 36.66
CA LEU A 485 -21.44 -1.21 37.03
C LEU A 485 -22.65 -1.58 37.89
N PHE A 486 -23.27 -2.71 37.57
CA PHE A 486 -24.27 -3.36 38.40
C PHE A 486 -23.58 -3.96 39.64
N CYS A 487 -24.13 -3.64 40.80
CA CYS A 487 -23.67 -4.15 42.09
C CYS A 487 -24.33 -5.49 42.41
N CYS A 488 -23.55 -6.45 42.88
CA CYS A 488 -24.03 -7.74 43.34
C CYS A 488 -25.19 -7.58 44.34
N THR A 489 -26.30 -8.28 44.11
CA THR A 489 -27.48 -8.24 44.99
C THR A 489 -27.20 -8.82 46.38
N GLU A 490 -26.14 -9.61 46.54
CA GLU A 490 -25.79 -10.27 47.81
C GLU A 490 -24.69 -9.54 48.60
N CYS A 491 -23.60 -9.13 47.95
CA CYS A 491 -22.45 -8.51 48.62
C CYS A 491 -22.22 -7.03 48.27
N GLY A 492 -22.98 -6.46 47.32
CA GLY A 492 -22.85 -5.07 46.88
C GLY A 492 -21.64 -4.78 45.99
N THR A 493 -20.78 -5.75 45.70
CA THR A 493 -19.58 -5.54 44.86
C THR A 493 -19.97 -5.24 43.40
N PRO A 494 -19.47 -4.15 42.78
CA PRO A 494 -19.68 -3.88 41.36
C PRO A 494 -18.89 -4.88 40.50
N PHE A 495 -19.53 -5.51 39.49
CA PHE A 495 -18.87 -6.60 38.75
C PHE A 495 -19.18 -6.71 37.25
N ILE A 496 -20.25 -6.08 36.74
CA ILE A 496 -20.64 -6.17 35.33
C ILE A 496 -21.31 -4.86 34.90
N SER A 497 -21.19 -4.43 33.64
CA SER A 497 -21.95 -3.26 33.18
C SER A 497 -23.45 -3.54 33.23
N THR A 498 -24.23 -2.53 33.61
CA THR A 498 -25.69 -2.67 33.74
C THR A 498 -26.31 -3.17 32.43
N ARG A 499 -25.85 -2.66 31.28
CA ARG A 499 -26.36 -3.08 29.97
C ARG A 499 -25.94 -4.49 29.57
N LEU A 500 -24.72 -4.94 29.88
CA LEU A 500 -24.28 -6.30 29.57
C LEU A 500 -25.09 -7.34 30.36
N LEU A 501 -25.40 -7.05 31.63
CA LEU A 501 -26.28 -7.90 32.44
C LEU A 501 -27.67 -7.98 31.80
N ALA A 502 -28.26 -6.83 31.43
CA ALA A 502 -29.58 -6.79 30.78
C ALA A 502 -29.61 -7.60 29.47
N SER A 503 -28.64 -7.37 28.57
CA SER A 503 -28.52 -8.12 27.30
C SER A 503 -28.31 -9.61 27.52
N SER A 504 -27.50 -10.00 28.51
CA SER A 504 -27.26 -11.41 28.84
C SER A 504 -28.54 -12.10 29.34
N VAL A 505 -29.30 -11.44 30.22
CA VAL A 505 -30.59 -11.96 30.72
C VAL A 505 -31.61 -12.10 29.59
N GLU A 506 -31.73 -11.10 28.71
CA GLU A 506 -32.64 -11.17 27.55
C GLU A 506 -32.29 -12.32 26.60
N ARG A 507 -31.01 -12.48 26.25
CA ARG A 507 -30.54 -13.55 25.35
C ARG A 507 -30.79 -14.94 25.94
N ILE A 508 -30.55 -15.12 27.23
CA ILE A 508 -30.65 -16.42 27.89
C ILE A 508 -32.11 -16.84 28.09
N LYS A 509 -33.02 -15.89 28.37
CA LYS A 509 -34.48 -16.18 28.41
C LYS A 509 -35.01 -16.80 27.12
N GLY A 510 -34.38 -16.51 25.98
CA GLY A 510 -34.74 -17.09 24.69
C GLY A 510 -34.42 -18.58 24.51
N TYR A 511 -33.54 -19.17 25.33
CA TYR A 511 -33.06 -20.56 25.17
C TYR A 511 -33.78 -21.60 26.05
N MET A 512 -34.99 -21.29 26.56
CA MET A 512 -35.89 -22.22 27.28
C MET A 512 -35.32 -22.92 28.54
N ALA A 513 -34.22 -22.43 29.12
CA ALA A 513 -33.54 -23.10 30.24
C ALA A 513 -33.31 -22.23 31.50
N LEU A 514 -33.81 -20.99 31.54
CA LEU A 514 -33.71 -20.15 32.74
C LEU A 514 -35.07 -19.97 33.42
N ASP A 515 -35.16 -20.46 34.65
CA ASP A 515 -36.17 -20.07 35.63
C ASP A 515 -35.85 -18.69 36.24
N ASP A 516 -36.80 -18.14 36.99
CA ASP A 516 -36.65 -16.84 37.66
C ASP A 516 -35.46 -16.83 38.64
N GLU A 517 -35.16 -17.99 39.25
CA GLU A 517 -34.05 -18.19 40.17
C GLU A 517 -32.68 -18.13 39.45
N GLY A 518 -32.58 -18.67 38.24
CA GLY A 518 -31.43 -18.51 37.36
C GLY A 518 -31.16 -17.06 36.99
N VAL A 519 -32.22 -16.25 36.77
CA VAL A 519 -32.08 -14.81 36.49
C VAL A 519 -31.53 -14.05 37.70
N GLU A 520 -32.02 -14.34 38.91
CA GLU A 520 -31.49 -13.72 40.13
C GLU A 520 -30.02 -14.10 40.39
N ARG A 521 -29.63 -15.35 40.10
CA ARG A 521 -28.21 -15.77 40.17
C ARG A 521 -27.32 -15.00 39.20
N LEU A 522 -27.83 -14.59 38.02
CA LEU A 522 -27.07 -13.75 37.08
C LEU A 522 -26.77 -12.34 37.63
N LYS A 523 -27.57 -11.85 38.58
CA LYS A 523 -27.36 -10.56 39.27
C LYS A 523 -26.34 -10.65 40.42
N MET A 524 -25.83 -11.84 40.73
CA MET A 524 -24.76 -12.05 41.71
C MET A 524 -23.38 -12.04 41.04
N CYS A 525 -22.36 -11.52 41.75
CA CYS A 525 -20.97 -11.56 41.27
C CYS A 525 -20.46 -13.02 41.18
N PRO A 526 -19.37 -13.30 40.42
CA PRO A 526 -18.86 -14.67 40.25
C PRO A 526 -18.59 -15.39 41.58
N ALA A 527 -18.08 -14.67 42.58
CA ALA A 527 -17.76 -15.23 43.89
C ALA A 527 -19.00 -15.59 44.73
N CYS A 528 -20.05 -14.76 44.72
CA CYS A 528 -21.32 -15.07 45.39
C CYS A 528 -22.03 -16.22 44.65
N ARG A 529 -22.13 -16.15 43.33
CA ARG A 529 -22.79 -17.17 42.50
C ARG A 529 -22.18 -18.55 42.69
N GLN A 530 -20.85 -18.66 42.69
CA GLN A 530 -20.16 -19.94 42.93
C GLN A 530 -20.45 -20.48 44.34
N ARG A 531 -20.57 -19.60 45.33
CA ARG A 531 -20.86 -19.98 46.72
C ARG A 531 -22.27 -20.53 46.87
N THR A 532 -23.26 -19.90 46.23
CA THR A 532 -24.66 -20.37 46.20
C THR A 532 -24.77 -21.75 45.53
N MET A 533 -24.07 -21.96 44.41
CA MET A 533 -24.06 -23.25 43.69
C MET A 533 -23.37 -24.39 44.46
N MET A 534 -22.52 -24.09 45.43
CA MET A 534 -21.88 -25.11 46.29
C MET A 534 -22.75 -25.50 47.49
N LEU A 535 -23.82 -24.75 47.77
CA LEU A 535 -24.75 -24.96 48.88
C LEU A 535 -26.06 -25.63 48.45
N GLU A 536 -26.34 -25.66 47.14
CA GLU A 536 -27.36 -26.49 46.45
C GLU A 536 -26.81 -27.91 46.20
#